data_AF-A0A822Y4N2-F1
#
_entry.id   AF-A0A822Y4N2-F1
#
_cell.length_a   1.000
_cell.length_b   1.000
_cell.length_c   1.000
_cell.angle_alpha   90.00
_cell.angle_beta   90.00
_cell.angle_gamma   90.00
#
_symmetry.space_group_name_H-M   'P 1'
#
loop_
_entity.id
_entity.type
_entity.pdbx_description
1 polymer ?
#
loop_
_entity_poly.entity_id
_entity_poly.type
_entity_poly.pdbx_seq_one_letter_code
_entity_poly.pdbx_strand_id
1 'polypeptide(L)'
;MNLMASLVHRRLAATAEQCGASRLMAFSLEKTRVIVTCNPDVAKEILNNFVFANRLVKESAYSLMFNRAIRFTPYGIYWRMLQKIAATHLFYPKQINGSEEQRFQIASQMVSSL
;
A
#
# COMPACT_ATOMS: atom_id res chain seq x y z
N MET A 1 -18.43 -12.53 -2.13
CA MET A 1 -16.97 -12.78 -2.12
C MET A 1 -16.41 -12.50 -0.73
N ASN A 2 -15.99 -13.53 0.02
CA ASN A 2 -15.45 -13.33 1.37
C ASN A 2 -13.97 -12.95 1.28
N LEU A 3 -13.69 -11.66 1.52
CA LEU A 3 -12.36 -11.04 1.51
C LEU A 3 -11.65 -11.08 2.89
N MET A 4 -12.29 -11.64 3.92
CA MET A 4 -11.73 -11.70 5.29
C MET A 4 -10.87 -12.95 5.54
N ALA A 5 -10.58 -13.72 4.48
CA ALA A 5 -9.78 -14.92 4.56
C ALA A 5 -8.31 -14.66 4.18
N SER A 6 -7.41 -15.53 4.64
CA SER A 6 -6.04 -15.60 4.13
C SER A 6 -6.05 -15.74 2.59
N LEU A 7 -5.07 -15.11 1.92
CA LEU A 7 -4.87 -15.13 0.46
C LEU A 7 -5.86 -14.32 -0.39
N VAL A 8 -6.27 -13.13 0.08
CA VAL A 8 -7.14 -12.19 -0.65
C VAL A 8 -6.70 -11.95 -2.10
N HIS A 9 -5.40 -11.72 -2.33
CA HIS A 9 -4.87 -11.47 -3.68
C HIS A 9 -5.11 -12.63 -4.64
N ARG A 10 -5.01 -13.89 -4.17
CA ARG A 10 -5.26 -15.07 -5.01
C ARG A 10 -6.73 -15.23 -5.34
N ARG A 11 -7.61 -14.94 -4.37
CA ARG A 11 -9.07 -14.98 -4.60
C ARG A 11 -9.50 -13.91 -5.61
N LEU A 12 -8.96 -12.70 -5.50
CA LEU A 12 -9.20 -11.63 -6.48
C LEU A 12 -8.76 -12.02 -7.88
N ALA A 13 -7.57 -12.62 -8.03
CA ALA A 13 -7.09 -13.10 -9.32
C ALA A 13 -8.01 -14.19 -9.89
N ALA A 14 -8.35 -15.21 -9.10
CA ALA A 14 -9.24 -16.29 -9.53
C ALA A 14 -10.64 -15.78 -9.93
N THR A 15 -11.20 -14.83 -9.18
CA THR A 15 -12.49 -14.22 -9.55
C THR A 15 -12.38 -13.39 -10.83
N ALA A 16 -11.30 -12.65 -11.02
CA ALA A 16 -11.09 -11.89 -12.25
C ALA A 16 -10.96 -12.80 -13.48
N GLU A 17 -10.30 -13.96 -13.34
CA GLU A 17 -10.24 -14.99 -14.39
C GLU A 17 -11.62 -15.59 -14.68
N GLN A 18 -12.36 -15.97 -13.65
CA GLN A 18 -13.72 -16.53 -13.79
C GLN A 18 -14.68 -15.56 -14.49
N CYS A 19 -14.55 -14.26 -14.25
CA CYS A 19 -15.35 -13.23 -14.90
C CYS A 19 -14.81 -12.79 -16.26
N GLY A 20 -13.69 -13.34 -16.73
CA GLY A 20 -13.01 -12.88 -17.96
C GLY A 20 -12.53 -11.42 -17.88
N ALA A 21 -12.35 -10.89 -16.68
CA ALA A 21 -12.09 -9.49 -16.36
C ALA A 21 -10.68 -9.27 -15.78
N SER A 22 -9.70 -10.08 -16.20
CA SER A 22 -8.31 -10.02 -15.70
C SER A 22 -7.63 -8.67 -15.95
N ARG A 23 -7.99 -7.99 -17.05
CA ARG A 23 -7.47 -6.65 -17.37
C ARG A 23 -8.01 -5.57 -16.42
N LEU A 24 -9.32 -5.58 -16.17
CA LEU A 24 -9.98 -4.63 -15.28
C LEU A 24 -11.31 -5.22 -14.80
N MET A 25 -11.46 -5.34 -13.48
CA MET A 25 -12.65 -5.85 -12.82
C MET A 25 -13.21 -4.77 -11.89
N ALA A 26 -14.52 -4.52 -11.96
CA ALA A 26 -15.22 -3.65 -11.01
C ALA A 26 -16.18 -4.49 -10.17
N PHE A 27 -16.19 -4.28 -8.86
CA PHE A 27 -17.16 -4.91 -7.96
C PHE A 27 -17.48 -4.01 -6.76
N SER A 28 -18.59 -4.28 -6.11
CA SER A 28 -19.02 -3.55 -4.92
C SER A 28 -18.63 -4.32 -3.66
N LEU A 29 -17.85 -3.69 -2.79
CA LEU A 29 -17.62 -4.12 -1.41
C LEU A 29 -18.61 -3.38 -0.52
N GLU A 30 -19.73 -4.04 -0.23
CA GLU A 30 -20.87 -3.44 0.48
C GLU A 30 -21.33 -2.15 -0.22
N LYS A 31 -21.05 -0.98 0.38
CA LYS A 31 -21.39 0.35 -0.14
C LYS A 31 -20.25 0.99 -0.96
N THR A 32 -19.06 0.40 -0.95
CA THR A 32 -17.87 0.94 -1.63
C THR A 32 -17.68 0.26 -2.96
N ARG A 33 -17.69 1.01 -4.06
CA ARG A 33 -17.33 0.50 -5.38
C ARG A 33 -15.82 0.43 -5.50
N VAL A 34 -15.29 -0.72 -5.92
CA VAL A 34 -13.85 -0.98 -6.04
C VAL A 34 -13.55 -1.42 -7.45
N ILE A 35 -12.44 -0.93 -7.98
CA ILE A 35 -11.86 -1.38 -9.25
C ILE A 35 -10.56 -2.11 -8.92
N VAL A 36 -10.38 -3.29 -9.51
CA VAL A 36 -9.20 -4.14 -9.36
C VAL A 36 -8.67 -4.48 -10.74
N THR A 37 -7.36 -4.52 -10.88
CA THR A 37 -6.68 -4.99 -12.08
C THR A 37 -5.71 -6.11 -11.73
N CYS A 38 -5.68 -7.15 -12.56
CA CYS A 38 -4.69 -8.22 -12.51
C CYS A 38 -3.68 -8.11 -13.66
N ASN A 39 -3.67 -6.99 -14.39
CA ASN A 39 -2.77 -6.72 -15.51
C ASN A 39 -1.70 -5.68 -15.10
N PRO A 40 -0.40 -5.97 -15.33
CA PRO A 40 0.68 -5.10 -14.88
C PRO A 40 0.71 -3.74 -15.61
N ASP A 41 0.32 -3.68 -16.89
CA ASP A 41 0.32 -2.44 -17.66
C ASP A 41 -0.74 -1.47 -17.14
N VAL A 42 -1.94 -1.98 -16.89
CA VAL A 42 -3.03 -1.18 -16.30
C VAL A 42 -2.70 -0.77 -14.86
N ALA A 43 -2.08 -1.65 -14.07
CA ALA A 43 -1.61 -1.30 -12.73
C ALA A 43 -0.58 -0.16 -12.78
N LYS A 44 0.35 -0.19 -13.75
CA LYS A 44 1.34 0.86 -13.95
C LYS A 44 0.69 2.20 -14.32
N GLU A 45 -0.34 2.20 -15.17
CA GLU A 45 -1.08 3.42 -15.51
C GLU A 45 -1.81 4.01 -14.29
N ILE A 46 -2.48 3.17 -13.50
CA ILE A 46 -3.19 3.61 -12.29
C ILE A 46 -2.21 4.15 -11.24
N LEU A 47 -1.09 3.47 -11.00
CA LEU A 47 -0.14 3.84 -9.94
C LEU A 47 0.69 5.09 -10.27
N ASN A 48 0.95 5.37 -11.55
CA ASN A 48 1.75 6.53 -11.97
C ASN A 48 0.91 7.79 -12.24
N ASN A 49 -0.40 7.67 -12.36
CA ASN A 49 -1.26 8.80 -12.68
C ASN A 49 -1.77 9.49 -11.40
N PHE A 50 -1.52 10.79 -11.29
CA PHE A 50 -1.93 11.62 -10.15
C PHE A 50 -3.46 11.70 -9.96
N VAL A 51 -4.25 11.46 -11.01
CA VAL A 51 -5.72 11.41 -10.92
C VAL A 51 -6.18 10.31 -9.94
N PHE A 52 -5.43 9.21 -9.85
CA PHE A 52 -5.69 8.12 -8.91
C PHE A 52 -4.88 8.24 -7.61
N ALA A 53 -4.11 9.32 -7.41
CA ALA A 53 -3.31 9.50 -6.21
C ALA A 53 -4.14 9.89 -4.97
N ASN A 54 -5.41 10.27 -5.15
CA ASN A 54 -6.27 10.63 -4.04
C ASN A 54 -6.59 9.39 -3.18
N ARG A 55 -6.24 9.46 -1.90
CA ARG A 55 -6.52 8.41 -0.91
C ARG A 55 -7.68 8.90 -0.06
N LEU A 56 -8.81 8.20 -0.12
CA LEU A 56 -9.95 8.47 0.76
C LEU A 56 -9.47 8.39 2.21
N VAL A 57 -9.77 9.43 2.98
CA VAL A 57 -9.45 9.47 4.41
C VAL A 57 -10.26 8.36 5.07
N LYS A 58 -9.57 7.38 5.65
CA LYS A 58 -10.24 6.31 6.40
C LYS A 58 -10.65 6.86 7.76
N GLU A 59 -11.92 6.69 8.13
CA GLU A 59 -12.42 7.01 9.48
C GLU A 59 -11.56 6.37 10.57
N SER A 60 -11.09 5.14 10.36
CA SER A 60 -10.18 4.48 11.29
C SER A 60 -8.82 5.18 11.44
N ALA A 61 -8.30 5.79 10.39
CA ALA A 61 -7.07 6.56 10.47
C ALA A 61 -7.28 7.89 11.21
N TYR A 62 -8.48 8.46 11.11
CA TYR A 62 -8.86 9.64 11.89
C TYR A 62 -8.95 9.30 13.38
N SER A 63 -9.66 8.21 13.74
CA SER A 63 -9.80 7.76 15.13
C SER A 63 -8.47 7.38 15.79
N LEU A 64 -7.50 6.91 15.01
CA LEU A 64 -6.15 6.59 15.50
C LEU A 64 -5.19 7.79 15.46
N MET A 65 -5.69 9.01 15.22
CA MET A 65 -4.90 10.25 15.10
C MET A 65 -3.79 10.16 14.02
N PHE A 66 -3.95 9.27 13.04
CA PHE A 66 -3.02 9.10 11.92
C PHE A 66 -3.33 10.01 10.74
N ASN A 67 -4.20 11.00 10.90
CA ASN A 67 -4.56 11.96 9.84
C ASN A 67 -3.33 12.70 9.25
N ARG A 68 -2.29 12.93 10.06
CA ARG A 68 -1.01 13.55 9.64
C ARG A 68 0.08 12.56 9.25
N ALA A 69 -0.16 11.26 9.41
CA ALA A 69 0.82 10.27 9.02
C ALA A 69 0.89 10.16 7.49
N ILE A 70 2.11 10.08 6.95
CA ILE A 70 2.43 10.09 5.52
C ILE A 70 1.52 9.14 4.69
N ARG A 71 1.17 7.97 5.25
CA ARG A 71 0.35 6.95 4.59
C ARG A 71 -1.13 7.34 4.40
N PHE A 72 -1.66 8.18 5.28
CA PHE A 72 -3.10 8.46 5.37
C PHE A 72 -3.47 9.88 4.97
N THR A 73 -2.48 10.73 4.70
CA THR A 73 -2.69 12.09 4.21
C THR A 73 -3.08 12.11 2.73
N PRO A 74 -4.08 12.92 2.31
CA PRO A 74 -4.44 13.07 0.91
C PRO A 74 -3.27 13.61 0.07
N TYR A 75 -3.27 13.28 -1.22
CA TYR A 75 -2.24 13.77 -2.14
C TYR A 75 -2.25 15.30 -2.22
N GLY A 76 -1.09 15.92 -2.06
CA GLY A 76 -0.95 17.38 -2.00
C GLY A 76 0.49 17.81 -1.83
N ILE A 77 0.72 19.12 -1.70
CA ILE A 77 2.07 19.69 -1.47
C ILE A 77 2.68 19.12 -0.19
N TYR A 78 1.89 19.06 0.88
CA TYR A 78 2.32 18.53 2.17
C TYR A 78 2.75 17.06 2.10
N TRP A 79 1.96 16.19 1.46
CA TRP A 79 2.32 14.78 1.25
C TRP A 79 3.61 14.62 0.43
N ARG A 80 3.76 15.40 -0.65
CA ARG A 80 4.97 15.39 -1.49
C ARG A 80 6.21 15.83 -0.72
N MET A 81 6.08 16.87 0.11
CA MET A 81 7.16 17.35 0.97
C MET A 81 7.59 16.29 1.98
N LEU A 82 6.63 15.65 2.65
CA LEU A 82 6.93 14.57 3.61
C LEU A 82 7.60 13.37 2.95
N GLN A 83 7.11 12.92 1.79
CA GLN A 83 7.73 11.86 1.00
C GLN A 83 9.17 12.23 0.63
N LYS A 84 9.41 13.47 0.18
CA LYS A 84 10.75 13.96 -0.15
C LYS A 84 11.67 13.95 1.08
N ILE A 85 11.23 14.48 2.21
CA ILE A 85 12.02 14.48 3.46
C ILE A 85 12.37 13.04 3.88
N ALA A 86 11.38 12.15 3.87
CA ALA A 86 11.59 10.75 4.24
C ALA A 86 12.60 10.07 3.30
N ALA A 87 12.44 10.21 1.98
CA ALA A 87 13.36 9.62 1.02
C ALA A 87 14.78 10.20 1.09
N THR A 88 14.91 11.51 1.33
CA THR A 88 16.21 12.22 1.31
C THR A 88 17.00 12.01 2.60
N HIS A 89 16.31 11.92 3.76
CA HIS A 89 16.98 11.94 5.06
C HIS A 89 16.79 10.68 5.90
N LEU A 90 15.68 9.95 5.75
CA LEU A 90 15.43 8.75 6.57
C LEU A 90 15.77 7.47 5.81
N PHE A 91 15.41 7.40 4.53
CA PHE A 91 15.52 6.19 3.71
C PHE A 91 16.54 6.34 2.57
N TYR A 92 17.55 7.18 2.74
CA TYR A 92 18.63 7.27 1.76
C TYR A 92 19.66 6.13 1.97
N PRO A 93 20.35 5.68 0.90
CA PRO A 93 21.14 4.44 0.95
C PRO A 93 22.17 4.36 2.09
N LYS A 94 22.85 5.47 2.41
CA LYS A 94 23.83 5.49 3.50
C LYS A 94 23.19 5.29 4.88
N GLN A 95 21.99 5.80 5.12
CA GLN A 95 21.27 5.54 6.39
C GLN A 95 20.77 4.11 6.48
N ILE A 96 20.30 3.58 5.36
CA ILE A 96 19.85 2.18 5.27
C ILE A 96 21.03 1.24 5.56
N ASN A 97 22.20 1.50 4.97
CA ASN A 97 23.40 0.71 5.19
C ASN A 97 23.97 0.93 6.60
N GLY A 98 23.95 2.17 7.12
CA GLY A 98 24.41 2.47 8.48
C GLY A 98 23.62 1.76 9.58
N SER A 99 22.37 1.39 9.30
CA SER A 99 21.51 0.63 10.23
C SER A 99 21.51 -0.89 9.96
N GLU A 100 22.32 -1.39 9.03
CA GLU A 100 22.38 -2.80 8.66
C GLU A 100 22.74 -3.72 9.84
N GLU A 101 23.84 -3.41 10.53
CA GLU A 101 24.32 -4.20 11.67
C GLU A 101 23.26 -4.32 12.76
N GLN A 102 22.62 -3.20 13.12
CA GLN A 102 21.56 -3.19 14.13
C GLN A 102 20.37 -4.05 13.71
N ARG A 103 19.95 -3.98 12.45
CA ARG A 103 18.87 -4.84 11.93
C ARG A 103 19.26 -6.31 11.98
N PHE A 104 20.51 -6.65 11.66
CA PHE A 104 21.00 -8.02 11.74
C PHE A 104 20.98 -8.54 13.18
N GLN A 105 21.50 -7.77 14.13
CA GLN A 105 21.50 -8.14 15.55
C GLN A 105 20.08 -8.37 16.09
N ILE A 106 19.13 -7.47 15.79
CA ILE A 106 17.73 -7.62 16.19
C ILE A 106 17.12 -8.87 15.58
N ALA A 107 17.38 -9.15 14.28
CA ALA A 107 16.87 -10.34 13.62
C ALA A 107 17.45 -11.63 14.25
N SER A 108 18.75 -11.66 14.55
CA SER A 108 19.40 -12.78 15.23
C SER A 108 18.79 -13.01 16.61
N GLN A 109 18.57 -11.95 17.38
CA GLN A 109 17.90 -12.03 18.69
C GLN A 109 16.49 -12.61 18.57
N MET A 110 15.69 -12.14 17.62
CA MET A 110 14.34 -12.64 17.36
C MET A 110 14.34 -14.14 17.04
N VAL A 111 15.26 -14.60 16.18
CA VAL A 111 15.38 -16.02 15.82
C VAL A 111 15.85 -16.87 17.01
N SER A 112 16.79 -16.37 17.80
CA SER A 112 17.27 -17.09 19.00
C SER A 112 16.26 -17.14 20.14
N SER A 113 15.22 -16.29 20.10
CA SER A 113 14.17 -16.24 21.12
C SER A 113 12.96 -17.13 20.77
N LEU A 114 13.00 -17.83 19.62
CA LEU A 114 12.03 -18.84 19.21
C LEU A 114 12.49 -20.23 19.66
#